data_AF-A0A1F7V637-F1
#
_entry.id   AF-A0A1F7V637-F1
#
_cell.length_a   1.000
_cell.length_b   1.000
_cell.length_c   1.000
_cell.angle_alpha   90.00
_cell.angle_beta   90.00
_cell.angle_gamma   90.00
#
_symmetry.space_group_name_H-M   'P 1'
#
loop_
_entity.id
_entity.type
_entity.pdbx_description
1 polymer ?
#
loop_
_entity_poly.entity_id
_entity_poly.type
_entity_poly.pdbx_seq_one_letter_code
_entity_poly.pdbx_strand_id
1 'polypeptide(L)'
;MKTRRFPLLLVALFCAFALAVASFAFLRPPTMAPTDDSPRIAPSAAREVRGEVVFRSLNEQYARVKEEGREWKVIMNPNSTVVETWGPQDQAMSFADVIPGAEVIAEGTAEGTIVFVAEKVRIVKTANTIISAPRAKETVGQSFQILGLSRTFENNVSYRVIAEDGSTVLAQGFTTATGPDIGHFSLFDVIVDVKEYRGRAVVEAFEHSAKDGEVINLTAVPVAVDGNYHVEAAYFSNRYKDTGAMRCEETYPAYRTTRTLQTLRALSREEAVKGYLTALLKGVTDTEDEAGYFSSIPKGVMVENIAFDGSSKVRVTFNDALDRGVGGSCRVSAIRSQIVNTVKAAVDGIEDVEIAIGDRVEDVLQP
;
A
#
# COMPACT_ATOMS: atom_id res chain seq x y z
N MET A 1 -35.83 40.56 -51.74
CA MET A 1 -36.00 41.64 -52.74
C MET A 1 -36.56 42.86 -52.04
N LYS A 2 -35.87 44.01 -52.20
CA LYS A 2 -36.33 45.39 -52.02
C LYS A 2 -36.76 45.82 -50.59
N THR A 3 -36.32 46.92 -49.99
CA THR A 3 -35.28 47.94 -50.27
C THR A 3 -35.33 48.94 -49.10
N ARG A 4 -34.17 49.22 -48.50
CA ARG A 4 -33.59 50.57 -48.30
C ARG A 4 -34.44 51.69 -47.66
N ARG A 5 -33.91 52.26 -46.56
CA ARG A 5 -33.11 53.52 -46.47
C ARG A 5 -33.50 54.40 -45.26
N PHE A 6 -32.50 54.64 -44.41
CA PHE A 6 -32.32 55.85 -43.60
C PHE A 6 -32.16 57.10 -44.49
N PRO A 7 -32.42 58.31 -43.93
CA PRO A 7 -31.31 59.22 -43.57
C PRO A 7 -31.56 59.96 -42.23
N LEU A 8 -30.56 60.28 -41.38
CA LEU A 8 -29.44 61.23 -41.48
C LEU A 8 -29.87 62.72 -41.50
N LEU A 9 -29.60 63.46 -40.41
CA LEU A 9 -28.84 64.73 -40.30
C LEU A 9 -29.06 65.32 -38.88
N LEU A 10 -28.06 65.55 -38.01
CA LEU A 10 -26.89 66.46 -37.99
C LEU A 10 -27.19 67.89 -37.50
N VAL A 11 -26.20 68.48 -36.81
CA VAL A 11 -26.00 69.90 -36.39
C VAL A 11 -26.44 70.20 -34.93
N ALA A 12 -25.58 70.35 -33.91
CA ALA A 12 -24.33 71.09 -33.66
C ALA A 12 -24.50 72.57 -33.28
N LEU A 13 -23.87 72.98 -32.15
CA LEU A 13 -23.42 74.30 -31.64
C LEU A 13 -23.84 74.51 -30.17
N PHE A 14 -23.11 75.18 -29.27
CA PHE A 14 -21.70 75.54 -29.05
C PHE A 14 -21.69 76.35 -27.72
N CYS A 15 -20.54 76.38 -27.03
CA CYS A 15 -20.16 77.33 -25.95
C CYS A 15 -20.89 77.26 -24.58
N ALA A 16 -20.29 77.54 -23.43
CA ALA A 16 -18.92 77.63 -22.94
C ALA A 16 -18.98 77.93 -21.41
N PHE A 17 -17.87 77.66 -20.71
CA PHE A 17 -17.44 78.26 -19.43
C PHE A 17 -17.88 77.68 -18.06
N ALA A 18 -16.93 76.92 -17.50
CA ALA A 18 -16.23 77.15 -16.22
C ALA A 18 -16.74 76.53 -14.90
N LEU A 19 -15.93 75.54 -14.45
CA LEU A 19 -15.40 75.26 -13.11
C LEU A 19 -16.29 75.50 -11.87
N ALA A 20 -16.62 74.41 -11.17
CA ALA A 20 -16.01 74.08 -9.88
C ALA A 20 -16.38 72.66 -9.44
N VAL A 21 -15.47 72.05 -8.68
CA VAL A 21 -15.31 70.63 -8.37
C VAL A 21 -16.22 70.19 -7.21
N ALA A 22 -16.94 69.08 -7.35
CA ALA A 22 -17.30 68.18 -6.25
C ALA A 22 -17.65 66.79 -6.81
N SER A 23 -16.85 65.79 -6.44
CA SER A 23 -16.95 64.40 -6.89
C SER A 23 -18.24 63.72 -6.42
N PHE A 24 -18.91 63.09 -7.39
CA PHE A 24 -20.00 62.12 -7.18
C PHE A 24 -19.51 60.88 -6.43
N ALA A 25 -20.18 60.54 -5.32
CA ALA A 25 -20.23 59.16 -4.84
C ALA A 25 -21.66 58.66 -5.03
N PHE A 26 -21.87 57.88 -6.09
CA PHE A 26 -23.08 57.08 -6.30
C PHE A 26 -23.20 56.05 -5.17
N LEU A 27 -24.27 56.14 -4.38
CA LEU A 27 -24.68 55.09 -3.45
C LEU A 27 -25.08 53.85 -4.25
N ARG A 28 -24.21 52.82 -4.27
CA ARG A 28 -24.60 51.46 -4.67
C ARG A 28 -25.51 50.88 -3.58
N PRO A 29 -26.64 50.25 -3.91
CA PRO A 29 -27.42 49.50 -2.93
C PRO A 29 -26.57 48.34 -2.39
N PRO A 30 -26.75 47.94 -1.12
CA PRO A 30 -25.97 46.87 -0.52
C PRO A 30 -26.28 45.55 -1.24
N THR A 31 -25.24 44.92 -1.78
CA THR A 31 -25.25 43.52 -2.20
C THR A 31 -25.52 42.66 -0.97
N MET A 32 -26.71 42.05 -0.89
CA MET A 32 -26.95 40.92 0.01
C MET A 32 -25.99 39.80 -0.40
N ALA A 33 -25.06 39.46 0.49
CA ALA A 33 -24.32 38.22 0.39
C ALA A 33 -25.32 37.05 0.44
N PRO A 34 -25.14 35.97 -0.34
CA PRO A 34 -25.92 34.76 -0.13
C PRO A 34 -25.63 34.25 1.28
N THR A 35 -26.67 34.10 2.09
CA THR A 35 -26.59 33.38 3.35
C THR A 35 -26.34 31.92 3.02
N ASP A 36 -25.12 31.46 3.29
CA ASP A 36 -24.75 30.06 3.28
C ASP A 36 -25.51 29.33 4.40
N ASP A 37 -26.70 28.82 4.06
CA ASP A 37 -27.55 27.97 4.90
C ASP A 37 -27.14 26.48 4.80
N SER A 38 -25.92 26.18 4.37
CA SER A 38 -25.36 24.86 4.58
C SER A 38 -25.30 24.61 6.09
N PRO A 39 -25.81 23.47 6.61
CA PRO A 39 -25.68 23.18 8.03
C PRO A 39 -24.19 23.20 8.37
N ARG A 40 -23.76 24.22 9.13
CA ARG A 40 -22.45 24.22 9.77
C ARG A 40 -22.46 23.03 10.71
N ILE A 41 -21.88 21.92 10.28
CA ILE A 41 -21.50 20.83 11.18
C ILE A 41 -20.60 21.51 12.20
N ALA A 42 -21.09 21.65 13.43
CA ALA A 42 -20.27 22.17 14.51
C ALA A 42 -18.95 21.36 14.51
N PRO A 43 -17.77 22.00 14.62
CA PRO A 43 -16.54 21.25 14.76
C PRO A 43 -16.77 20.26 15.89
N SER A 44 -16.65 18.96 15.58
CA SER A 44 -16.91 17.95 16.60
C SER A 44 -15.96 18.22 17.76
N ALA A 45 -16.44 18.06 18.99
CA ALA A 45 -15.62 18.35 20.14
C ALA A 45 -14.34 17.49 20.10
N ALA A 46 -13.21 18.09 20.50
CA ALA A 46 -11.98 17.36 20.73
C ALA A 46 -12.29 16.14 21.61
N ARG A 47 -11.85 14.97 21.14
CA ARG A 47 -12.20 13.67 21.70
C ARG A 47 -10.96 12.77 21.65
N GLU A 48 -10.99 11.70 22.43
CA GLU A 48 -10.11 10.56 22.26
C GLU A 48 -10.82 9.37 21.59
N VAL A 49 -10.10 8.66 20.73
CA VAL A 49 -10.45 7.31 20.26
C VAL A 49 -9.48 6.34 20.90
N ARG A 50 -10.01 5.36 21.64
CA ARG A 50 -9.19 4.38 22.38
C ARG A 50 -9.50 2.98 21.87
N GLY A 51 -8.54 2.30 21.28
CA GLY A 51 -8.83 1.00 20.68
C GLY A 51 -7.65 0.28 20.07
N GLU A 52 -7.95 -0.88 19.51
CA GLU A 52 -6.97 -1.70 18.80
C GLU A 52 -6.89 -1.28 17.34
N VAL A 53 -5.68 -1.12 16.81
CA VAL A 53 -5.45 -0.95 15.38
C VAL A 53 -5.76 -2.28 14.69
N VAL A 54 -6.74 -2.29 13.80
CA VAL A 54 -7.12 -3.51 13.04
C VAL A 54 -6.60 -3.52 11.61
N PHE A 55 -6.10 -2.37 11.14
CA PHE A 55 -5.54 -2.18 9.80
C PHE A 55 -4.78 -0.86 9.72
N ARG A 56 -3.77 -0.79 8.85
CA ARG A 56 -3.08 0.45 8.52
C ARG A 56 -2.83 0.54 7.01
N SER A 57 -3.12 1.69 6.40
CA SER A 57 -2.60 2.02 5.07
C SER A 57 -1.49 3.07 5.14
N LEU A 58 -0.28 2.68 4.75
CA LEU A 58 0.87 3.60 4.67
C LEU A 58 0.73 4.59 3.50
N ASN A 59 0.05 4.21 2.42
CA ASN A 59 -0.17 5.08 1.26
C ASN A 59 -1.17 6.20 1.55
N GLU A 60 -2.27 5.85 2.20
CA GLU A 60 -3.34 6.80 2.50
C GLU A 60 -3.19 7.47 3.87
N GLN A 61 -2.14 7.12 4.64
CA GLN A 61 -1.82 7.71 5.96
C GLN A 61 -2.99 7.63 6.97
N TYR A 62 -3.62 6.45 7.07
CA TYR A 62 -4.67 6.22 8.08
C TYR A 62 -4.62 4.82 8.68
N ALA A 63 -5.05 4.71 9.93
CA ALA A 63 -5.31 3.46 10.62
C ALA A 63 -6.80 3.25 10.82
N ARG A 64 -7.26 2.00 10.82
CA ARG A 64 -8.58 1.65 11.37
C ARG A 64 -8.41 1.25 12.82
N VAL A 65 -9.07 1.97 13.72
CA VAL A 65 -9.01 1.74 15.17
C VAL A 65 -10.38 1.27 15.65
N LYS A 66 -10.40 0.08 16.23
CA LYS A 66 -11.61 -0.54 16.78
C LYS A 66 -11.77 -0.18 18.24
N GLU A 67 -12.79 0.61 18.54
CA GLU A 67 -13.17 1.07 19.88
C GLU A 67 -14.59 0.57 20.18
N GLU A 68 -14.76 -0.28 21.20
CA GLU A 68 -16.07 -0.76 21.67
C GLU A 68 -17.02 -1.26 20.56
N GLY A 69 -16.46 -1.90 19.52
CA GLY A 69 -17.22 -2.44 18.38
C GLY A 69 -17.46 -1.44 17.23
N ARG A 70 -17.04 -0.19 17.36
CA ARG A 70 -16.98 0.80 16.28
C ARG A 70 -15.59 0.84 15.66
N GLU A 71 -15.50 0.92 14.34
CA GLU A 71 -14.24 1.15 13.63
C GLU A 71 -14.15 2.61 13.19
N TRP A 72 -13.10 3.30 13.65
CA TRP A 72 -12.76 4.65 13.25
C TRP A 72 -11.67 4.62 12.17
N LYS A 73 -11.87 5.34 11.07
CA LYS A 73 -10.81 5.73 10.13
C LYS A 73 -10.04 6.89 10.75
N VAL A 74 -8.96 6.58 11.46
CA VAL A 74 -8.06 7.54 12.09
C VAL A 74 -7.04 8.02 11.05
N ILE A 75 -7.24 9.25 10.55
CA ILE A 75 -6.37 9.90 9.58
C ILE A 75 -5.29 10.67 10.33
N MET A 76 -4.05 10.55 9.87
CA MET A 76 -2.94 11.38 10.33
C MET A 76 -2.50 12.32 9.23
N ASN A 77 -2.32 13.58 9.58
CA ASN A 77 -1.83 14.62 8.69
C ASN A 77 -0.34 14.89 8.98
N PRO A 78 0.35 15.72 8.17
CA PRO A 78 1.77 16.00 8.37
C PRO A 78 2.15 16.65 9.71
N ASN A 79 1.19 17.20 10.45
CA ASN A 79 1.39 17.80 11.77
C ASN A 79 1.04 16.84 12.91
N SER A 80 0.46 15.67 12.61
CA SER A 80 0.15 14.67 13.61
C SER A 80 1.42 14.12 14.24
N THR A 81 1.40 13.91 15.55
CA THR A 81 2.51 13.31 16.29
C THR A 81 2.19 11.87 16.66
N VAL A 82 3.17 10.97 16.57
CA VAL A 82 3.06 9.61 17.12
C VAL A 82 4.08 9.46 18.21
N VAL A 83 3.64 8.90 19.32
CA VAL A 83 4.54 8.52 20.42
C VAL A 83 4.18 7.15 20.93
N GLU A 84 5.15 6.48 21.52
CA GLU A 84 4.92 5.30 22.34
C GLU A 84 5.28 5.61 23.78
N THR A 85 4.39 5.26 24.71
CA THR A 85 4.61 5.51 26.13
C THR A 85 5.24 4.26 26.76
N TRP A 86 6.57 4.28 26.94
CA TRP A 86 7.29 3.25 27.71
C TRP A 86 7.88 3.87 28.99
N GLY A 87 7.22 3.65 30.13
CA GLY A 87 7.66 4.23 31.40
C GLY A 87 7.42 5.75 31.47
N PRO A 88 8.34 6.54 32.07
CA PRO A 88 8.09 7.96 32.40
C PRO A 88 8.27 8.96 31.24
N GLN A 89 8.72 8.53 30.05
CA GLN A 89 8.93 9.42 28.90
C GLN A 89 8.29 8.86 27.63
N ASP A 90 7.68 9.74 26.83
CA ASP A 90 7.16 9.42 25.49
C ASP A 90 8.33 9.28 24.51
N GLN A 91 8.45 8.15 23.83
CA GLN A 91 9.37 7.97 22.69
C GLN A 91 8.68 8.47 21.41
N ALA A 92 9.37 9.29 20.62
CA ALA A 92 8.85 9.73 19.32
C ALA A 92 8.85 8.57 18.32
N MET A 93 7.71 8.38 17.66
CA MET A 93 7.48 7.31 16.68
C MET A 93 7.00 7.91 15.35
N SER A 94 6.86 7.05 14.35
CA SER A 94 6.26 7.39 13.06
C SER A 94 4.88 6.75 12.91
N PHE A 95 4.12 7.18 11.89
CA PHE A 95 2.90 6.47 11.51
C PHE A 95 3.15 5.00 11.11
N ALA A 96 4.36 4.70 10.62
CA ALA A 96 4.77 3.33 10.29
C ALA A 96 4.95 2.42 11.51
N ASP A 97 4.85 2.96 12.73
CA ASP A 97 4.86 2.19 13.98
C ASP A 97 3.43 1.93 14.51
N VAL A 98 2.39 2.54 13.94
CA VAL A 98 0.97 2.31 14.27
C VAL A 98 0.47 1.03 13.58
N ILE A 99 0.96 -0.12 14.03
CA ILE A 99 0.75 -1.43 13.40
C ILE A 99 -0.52 -2.14 13.87
N PRO A 100 -1.12 -3.04 13.06
CA PRO A 100 -2.22 -3.89 13.51
C PRO A 100 -1.90 -4.66 14.80
N GLY A 101 -2.87 -4.78 15.69
CA GLY A 101 -2.73 -5.37 17.03
C GLY A 101 -2.20 -4.41 18.09
N ALA A 102 -1.71 -3.22 17.73
CA ALA A 102 -1.35 -2.19 18.71
C ALA A 102 -2.60 -1.58 19.34
N GLU A 103 -2.58 -1.39 20.66
CA GLU A 103 -3.55 -0.58 21.37
C GLU A 103 -3.09 0.88 21.32
N VAL A 104 -3.98 1.77 20.90
CA VAL A 104 -3.70 3.20 20.70
C VAL A 104 -4.73 4.11 21.36
N ILE A 105 -4.29 5.32 21.69
CA ILE A 105 -5.13 6.46 22.06
C ILE A 105 -4.87 7.56 21.04
N ALA A 106 -5.85 7.86 20.19
CA ALA A 106 -5.79 8.96 19.25
C ALA A 106 -6.55 10.18 19.81
N GLU A 107 -5.86 11.31 19.96
CA GLU A 107 -6.42 12.60 20.35
C GLU A 107 -6.64 13.46 19.10
N GLY A 108 -7.77 14.13 18.99
CA GLY A 108 -8.10 14.96 17.84
C GLY A 108 -9.59 15.20 17.67
N THR A 109 -10.01 15.35 16.42
CA THR A 109 -11.36 15.78 16.07
C THR A 109 -12.06 14.72 15.23
N ALA A 110 -13.29 14.34 15.60
CA ALA A 110 -14.11 13.48 14.76
C ALA A 110 -14.68 14.25 13.56
N GLU A 111 -14.70 13.64 12.39
CA GLU A 111 -15.35 14.18 11.20
C GLU A 111 -16.46 13.22 10.77
N GLY A 112 -17.71 13.63 10.96
CA GLY A 112 -18.85 12.74 10.73
C GLY A 112 -18.91 11.57 11.73
N THR A 113 -19.26 10.38 11.25
CA THR A 113 -19.61 9.24 12.12
C THR A 113 -18.48 8.24 12.34
N ILE A 114 -17.52 8.16 11.41
CA ILE A 114 -16.47 7.13 11.40
C ILE A 114 -15.09 7.68 11.03
N VAL A 115 -14.95 8.97 10.68
CA VAL A 115 -13.64 9.56 10.40
C VAL A 115 -13.16 10.30 11.64
N PHE A 116 -11.88 10.21 11.93
CA PHE A 116 -11.23 10.89 13.04
C PHE A 116 -9.90 11.44 12.58
N VAL A 117 -9.70 12.74 12.67
CA VAL A 117 -8.44 13.40 12.31
C VAL A 117 -7.61 13.53 13.59
N ALA A 118 -6.55 12.75 13.69
CA ALA A 118 -5.70 12.72 14.88
C ALA A 118 -4.65 13.83 14.85
N GLU A 119 -4.50 14.53 15.96
CA GLU A 119 -3.39 15.46 16.22
C GLU A 119 -2.25 14.74 16.94
N LYS A 120 -2.59 13.80 17.83
CA LYS A 120 -1.62 12.93 18.52
C LYS A 120 -2.14 11.50 18.57
N VAL A 121 -1.26 10.55 18.29
CA VAL A 121 -1.52 9.11 18.49
C VAL A 121 -0.50 8.58 19.49
N ARG A 122 -0.99 8.02 20.60
CA ARG A 122 -0.18 7.30 21.58
C ARG A 122 -0.34 5.80 21.37
N ILE A 123 0.75 5.11 21.10
CA ILE A 123 0.83 3.64 21.19
C ILE A 123 0.99 3.31 22.67
N VAL A 124 -0.01 2.64 23.25
CA VAL A 124 0.00 2.30 24.68
C VAL A 124 0.45 0.86 24.92
N LYS A 125 0.30 0.00 23.92
CA LYS A 125 0.74 -1.39 23.98
C LYS A 125 0.87 -1.95 22.57
N THR A 126 1.94 -2.68 22.33
CA THR A 126 2.16 -3.40 21.07
C THR A 126 3.09 -4.59 21.29
N ALA A 127 2.96 -5.61 20.46
CA ALA A 127 3.90 -6.74 20.43
C ALA A 127 5.19 -6.33 19.72
N ASN A 128 6.35 -6.81 20.17
CA ASN A 128 7.63 -6.48 19.52
C ASN A 128 7.89 -7.28 18.24
N THR A 129 7.09 -8.32 17.98
CA THR A 129 7.15 -9.14 16.77
C THR A 129 5.73 -9.41 16.30
N ILE A 130 5.45 -9.22 15.02
CA ILE A 130 4.14 -9.44 14.41
C ILE A 130 4.33 -10.24 13.13
N ILE A 131 3.46 -11.24 12.91
CA ILE A 131 3.37 -11.97 11.65
C ILE A 131 2.19 -11.39 10.86
N SER A 132 2.49 -10.78 9.72
CA SER A 132 1.51 -10.20 8.79
C SER A 132 1.03 -11.24 7.76
N ALA A 133 1.93 -12.13 7.33
CA ALA A 133 1.61 -13.29 6.50
C ALA A 133 2.42 -14.51 6.98
N PRO A 134 1.85 -15.72 6.98
CA PRO A 134 0.45 -16.03 6.64
C PRO A 134 -0.55 -15.47 7.66
N ARG A 135 -1.82 -15.35 7.27
CA ARG A 135 -2.91 -14.97 8.18
C ARG A 135 -3.41 -16.18 8.96
N ALA A 136 -4.05 -15.92 10.10
CA ALA A 136 -4.63 -16.98 10.92
C ALA A 136 -5.63 -17.83 10.12
N LYS A 137 -5.40 -19.15 10.15
CA LYS A 137 -6.14 -20.21 9.46
C LYS A 137 -6.03 -20.17 7.93
N GLU A 138 -5.10 -19.40 7.38
CA GLU A 138 -4.80 -19.40 5.95
C GLU A 138 -4.28 -20.77 5.51
N THR A 139 -4.63 -21.18 4.28
CA THR A 139 -4.06 -22.37 3.65
C THR A 139 -2.83 -21.96 2.85
N VAL A 140 -1.67 -22.52 3.20
CA VAL A 140 -0.38 -22.26 2.57
C VAL A 140 0.14 -23.51 1.85
N GLY A 141 1.04 -23.30 0.89
CA GLY A 141 1.79 -24.40 0.27
C GLY A 141 2.83 -25.03 1.22
N GLN A 142 3.57 -26.02 0.71
CA GLN A 142 4.70 -26.61 1.45
C GLN A 142 5.96 -25.73 1.49
N SER A 143 6.00 -24.73 0.62
CA SER A 143 6.94 -23.61 0.65
C SER A 143 6.11 -22.35 0.74
N PHE A 144 6.36 -21.48 1.71
CA PHE A 144 5.60 -20.23 1.87
C PHE A 144 6.43 -19.15 2.58
N GLN A 145 6.00 -17.90 2.43
CA GLN A 145 6.66 -16.75 3.05
C GLN A 145 6.09 -16.52 4.45
N ILE A 146 6.98 -16.32 5.42
CA ILE A 146 6.67 -15.62 6.66
C ILE A 146 7.09 -14.17 6.46
N LEU A 147 6.13 -13.26 6.63
CA LEU A 147 6.30 -11.82 6.47
C LEU A 147 5.82 -11.15 7.75
N GLY A 148 6.60 -10.22 8.27
CA GLY A 148 6.21 -9.57 9.51
C GLY A 148 7.05 -8.35 9.86
N LEU A 149 6.69 -7.72 10.96
CA LEU A 149 7.38 -6.57 11.51
C LEU A 149 7.99 -6.95 12.87
N SER A 150 9.24 -6.58 13.09
CA SER A 150 9.91 -6.79 14.36
C SER A 150 10.75 -5.59 14.76
N ARG A 151 10.86 -5.37 16.06
CA ARG A 151 11.77 -4.41 16.70
C ARG A 151 12.54 -5.02 17.86
N THR A 152 12.72 -6.34 17.80
CA THR A 152 13.48 -7.16 18.75
C THR A 152 14.93 -6.70 18.86
N PHE A 153 15.64 -7.08 19.93
CA PHE A 153 17.02 -6.65 20.13
C PHE A 153 17.91 -7.01 18.94
N GLU A 154 18.70 -6.04 18.47
CA GLU A 154 19.55 -6.15 17.26
C GLU A 154 18.79 -6.60 15.99
N ASN A 155 17.46 -6.40 15.95
CA ASN A 155 16.58 -6.85 14.88
C ASN A 155 16.62 -8.38 14.63
N ASN A 156 17.06 -9.18 15.60
CA ASN A 156 17.13 -10.63 15.45
C ASN A 156 15.75 -11.27 15.63
N VAL A 157 15.31 -12.06 14.65
CA VAL A 157 14.02 -12.75 14.67
C VAL A 157 14.27 -14.24 14.48
N SER A 158 13.94 -15.03 15.49
CA SER A 158 13.87 -16.48 15.36
C SER A 158 12.47 -16.88 14.87
N TYR A 159 12.40 -17.91 14.04
CA TYR A 159 11.13 -18.45 13.58
C TYR A 159 11.12 -19.97 13.66
N ARG A 160 9.92 -20.54 13.83
CA ARG A 160 9.70 -21.97 13.67
C ARG A 160 8.27 -22.25 13.20
N VAL A 161 8.11 -23.39 12.54
CA VAL A 161 6.81 -23.93 12.15
C VAL A 161 6.67 -25.27 12.87
N ILE A 162 5.59 -25.42 13.63
CA ILE A 162 5.34 -26.59 14.48
C ILE A 162 4.04 -27.23 14.02
N ALA A 163 3.97 -28.56 14.00
CA ALA A 163 2.69 -29.25 13.86
C ALA A 163 1.73 -28.82 14.98
N GLU A 164 0.42 -28.75 14.72
CA GLU A 164 -0.57 -28.23 15.70
C GLU A 164 -0.56 -29.00 17.03
N ASP A 165 -0.19 -30.28 17.03
CA ASP A 165 -0.06 -31.10 18.24
C ASP A 165 1.16 -30.75 19.11
N GLY A 166 2.00 -29.81 18.68
CA GLY A 166 3.20 -29.36 19.36
C GLY A 166 4.35 -30.38 19.37
N SER A 167 4.18 -31.54 18.71
CA SER A 167 5.10 -32.67 18.83
C SER A 167 6.32 -32.55 17.92
N THR A 168 6.19 -31.83 16.80
CA THR A 168 7.17 -31.86 15.71
C THR A 168 7.43 -30.44 15.21
N VAL A 169 8.71 -30.04 15.25
CA VAL A 169 9.18 -28.84 14.54
C VAL A 169 9.40 -29.21 13.08
N LEU A 170 8.61 -28.61 12.20
CA LEU A 170 8.59 -28.85 10.75
C LEU A 170 9.68 -28.06 10.04
N ALA A 171 9.95 -26.84 10.53
CA ALA A 171 11.03 -25.98 10.06
C ALA A 171 11.38 -24.98 11.16
N GLN A 172 12.62 -24.51 11.20
CA GLN A 172 13.04 -23.42 12.08
C GLN A 172 14.28 -22.73 11.53
N GLY A 173 14.51 -21.50 11.99
CA GLY A 173 15.70 -20.73 11.63
C GLY A 173 15.70 -19.37 12.30
N PHE A 174 16.56 -18.50 11.78
CA PHE A 174 16.62 -17.10 12.19
C PHE A 174 16.72 -16.22 10.96
N THR A 175 16.28 -14.98 11.10
CA THR A 175 16.39 -13.90 10.12
C THR A 175 16.62 -12.59 10.85
N THR A 176 16.82 -11.51 10.10
CA THR A 176 16.91 -10.16 10.66
C THR A 176 15.84 -9.27 10.05
N ALA A 177 15.29 -8.38 10.86
CA ALA A 177 14.41 -7.33 10.36
C ALA A 177 15.24 -6.25 9.66
N THR A 178 14.84 -5.90 8.43
CA THR A 178 15.46 -4.89 7.57
C THR A 178 15.07 -3.49 8.02
N GLY A 179 15.94 -2.86 8.81
CA GLY A 179 15.85 -1.44 9.17
C GLY A 179 17.09 -0.93 9.89
N PRO A 180 17.49 0.33 9.68
CA PRO A 180 18.72 0.91 10.23
C PRO A 180 18.59 1.29 11.72
N ASP A 181 17.36 1.49 12.20
CA ASP A 181 17.09 2.13 13.48
C ASP A 181 16.67 1.11 14.54
N ILE A 182 17.46 1.01 15.62
CA ILE A 182 17.17 0.15 16.76
C ILE A 182 15.90 0.65 17.46
N GLY A 183 14.96 -0.25 17.76
CA GLY A 183 13.72 0.06 18.48
C GLY A 183 12.54 0.48 17.60
N HIS A 184 12.72 0.58 16.28
CA HIS A 184 11.65 0.80 15.31
C HIS A 184 11.23 -0.50 14.62
N PHE A 185 9.96 -0.59 14.23
CA PHE A 185 9.48 -1.76 13.50
C PHE A 185 10.10 -1.84 12.12
N SER A 186 10.74 -2.97 11.86
CA SER A 186 11.45 -3.27 10.64
C SER A 186 10.89 -4.54 10.00
N LEU A 187 10.95 -4.64 8.67
CA LEU A 187 10.39 -5.77 7.93
C LEU A 187 11.30 -6.99 8.06
N PHE A 188 10.80 -8.11 8.55
CA PHE A 188 11.45 -9.40 8.33
C PHE A 188 10.66 -10.19 7.29
N ASP A 189 11.39 -10.87 6.41
CA ASP A 189 10.81 -11.85 5.51
C ASP A 189 11.70 -13.09 5.43
N VAL A 190 11.06 -14.25 5.30
CA VAL A 190 11.76 -15.52 5.13
C VAL A 190 10.88 -16.51 4.39
N ILE A 191 11.47 -17.27 3.49
CA ILE A 191 10.80 -18.42 2.84
C ILE A 191 11.08 -19.65 3.67
N VAL A 192 10.02 -20.38 3.99
CA VAL A 192 10.07 -21.57 4.82
C VAL A 192 9.55 -22.76 4.04
N ASP A 193 10.32 -23.84 4.07
CA ASP A 193 9.98 -25.12 3.46
C ASP A 193 9.64 -26.15 4.55
N VAL A 194 8.38 -26.58 4.58
CA VAL A 194 7.87 -27.64 5.48
C VAL A 194 7.66 -28.94 4.69
N LYS A 195 8.74 -29.38 4.03
CA LYS A 195 8.74 -30.50 3.07
C LYS A 195 7.93 -31.69 3.57
N GLU A 196 7.10 -32.24 2.67
CA GLU A 196 6.31 -33.45 2.91
C GLU A 196 5.23 -33.33 4.01
N TYR A 197 5.10 -32.18 4.67
CA TYR A 197 4.04 -31.96 5.64
C TYR A 197 2.71 -31.55 4.97
N ARG A 198 1.61 -32.06 5.52
CA ARG A 198 0.23 -31.65 5.21
C ARG A 198 -0.58 -31.71 6.49
N GLY A 199 -1.36 -30.68 6.77
CA GLY A 199 -2.14 -30.60 8.01
C GLY A 199 -2.07 -29.22 8.67
N ARG A 200 -2.57 -29.12 9.91
CA ARG A 200 -2.56 -27.87 10.66
C ARG A 200 -1.21 -27.66 11.34
N ALA A 201 -0.67 -26.46 11.19
CA ALA A 201 0.59 -26.07 11.81
C ALA A 201 0.44 -24.69 12.49
N VAL A 202 1.41 -24.34 13.31
CA VAL A 202 1.54 -23.03 13.93
C VAL A 202 2.86 -22.42 13.47
N VAL A 203 2.79 -21.23 12.88
CA VAL A 203 3.95 -20.41 12.51
C VAL A 203 4.25 -19.49 13.68
N GLU A 204 5.47 -19.53 14.18
CA GLU A 204 5.94 -18.71 15.28
C GLU A 204 7.09 -17.82 14.86
N ALA A 205 7.08 -16.57 15.35
CA ALA A 205 8.18 -15.63 15.26
C ALA A 205 8.41 -15.04 16.66
N PHE A 206 9.66 -15.00 17.10
CA PHE A 206 10.01 -14.70 18.49
C PHE A 206 11.47 -14.25 18.63
N GLU A 207 11.82 -13.84 19.84
CA GLU A 207 13.18 -13.49 20.25
C GLU A 207 13.66 -14.42 21.37
N HIS A 208 14.95 -14.74 21.37
CA HIS A 208 15.58 -15.36 22.52
C HIS A 208 16.15 -14.28 23.45
N SER A 209 15.74 -14.30 24.71
CA SER A 209 16.25 -13.40 25.75
C SER A 209 17.78 -13.50 25.84
N ALA A 210 18.48 -12.38 25.70
CA ALA A 210 19.94 -12.34 25.87
C ALA A 210 20.40 -12.68 27.30
N LYS A 211 19.49 -12.67 28.28
CA LYS A 211 19.77 -12.94 29.69
C LYS A 211 19.84 -14.45 30.00
N ASP A 212 18.90 -15.22 29.47
CA ASP A 212 18.64 -16.62 29.87
C ASP A 212 18.24 -17.54 28.70
N GLY A 213 18.13 -17.00 27.48
CA GLY A 213 17.77 -17.76 26.28
C GLY A 213 16.28 -18.10 26.18
N GLU A 214 15.45 -17.66 27.13
CA GLU A 214 14.01 -17.91 27.11
C GLU A 214 13.35 -17.27 25.88
N VAL A 215 12.28 -17.91 25.39
CA VAL A 215 11.47 -17.38 24.29
C VAL A 215 10.66 -16.19 24.83
N ILE A 216 10.89 -15.02 24.25
CA ILE A 216 10.18 -13.78 24.53
C ILE A 216 9.65 -13.19 23.22
N ASN A 217 8.75 -12.20 23.31
CA ASN A 217 8.18 -11.53 22.14
C ASN A 217 7.54 -12.50 21.12
N LEU A 218 7.01 -13.63 21.60
CA LEU A 218 6.42 -14.67 20.76
C LEU A 218 5.09 -14.22 20.15
N THR A 219 5.01 -14.33 18.82
CA THR A 219 3.77 -14.26 18.06
C THR A 219 3.57 -15.57 17.31
N ALA A 220 2.34 -16.09 17.35
CA ALA A 220 1.98 -17.38 16.79
C ALA A 220 0.74 -17.27 15.90
N VAL A 221 0.79 -17.85 14.71
CA VAL A 221 -0.31 -17.85 13.74
C VAL A 221 -0.61 -19.28 13.30
N PRO A 222 -1.84 -19.79 13.50
CA PRO A 222 -2.22 -21.11 13.01
C PRO A 222 -2.41 -21.07 11.49
N VAL A 223 -2.00 -22.11 10.78
CA VAL A 223 -2.15 -22.27 9.32
C VAL A 223 -2.54 -23.69 8.96
N ALA A 224 -3.03 -23.89 7.74
CA ALA A 224 -3.18 -25.19 7.13
C ALA A 224 -2.16 -25.35 6.00
N VAL A 225 -1.31 -26.37 6.07
CA VAL A 225 -0.35 -26.69 5.01
C VAL A 225 -1.00 -27.69 4.07
N ASP A 226 -1.08 -27.34 2.79
CA ASP A 226 -1.49 -28.25 1.73
C ASP A 226 -0.48 -28.22 0.57
N GLY A 227 0.25 -29.34 0.42
CA GLY A 227 1.20 -29.55 -0.67
C GLY A 227 0.58 -29.66 -2.05
N ASN A 228 -0.72 -29.43 -2.21
CA ASN A 228 -1.34 -29.23 -3.51
C ASN A 228 -1.25 -27.79 -3.98
N TYR A 229 -0.90 -26.83 -3.12
CA TYR A 229 -0.84 -25.43 -3.50
C TYR A 229 0.55 -25.01 -3.99
N HIS A 230 0.53 -24.10 -4.97
CA HIS A 230 1.71 -23.44 -5.50
C HIS A 230 1.75 -21.98 -5.07
N VAL A 231 2.98 -21.48 -4.96
CA VAL A 231 3.23 -20.08 -4.65
C VAL A 231 3.62 -19.35 -5.93
N GLU A 232 2.80 -18.38 -6.32
CA GLU A 232 3.10 -17.43 -7.38
C GLU A 232 3.78 -16.20 -6.77
N ALA A 233 4.71 -15.59 -7.49
CA ALA A 233 5.36 -14.35 -7.09
C ALA A 233 4.90 -13.21 -8.00
N ALA A 234 4.27 -12.20 -7.41
CA ALA A 234 4.05 -10.92 -8.07
C ALA A 234 5.10 -9.92 -7.57
N TYR A 235 5.81 -9.25 -8.49
CA TYR A 235 6.91 -8.39 -8.12
C TYR A 235 6.44 -6.95 -7.95
N PHE A 236 6.72 -6.37 -6.79
CA PHE A 236 6.34 -5.02 -6.42
C PHE A 236 7.53 -4.24 -5.87
N SER A 237 7.45 -2.92 -5.86
CA SER A 237 8.41 -2.09 -5.14
C SER A 237 8.13 -2.19 -3.64
N ASN A 238 9.13 -1.97 -2.78
CA ASN A 238 8.96 -2.09 -1.34
C ASN A 238 9.70 -0.97 -0.59
N ARG A 239 8.98 -0.20 0.23
CA ARG A 239 9.50 0.98 0.93
C ARG A 239 10.36 0.68 2.16
N TYR A 240 10.28 -0.55 2.70
CA TYR A 240 11.14 -0.99 3.80
C TYR A 240 12.46 -1.54 3.29
N LYS A 241 12.43 -2.26 2.16
CA LYS A 241 13.63 -2.82 1.53
C LYS A 241 14.41 -1.80 0.70
N ASP A 242 13.73 -0.77 0.17
CA ASP A 242 14.31 0.36 -0.54
C ASP A 242 13.78 1.68 0.04
N THR A 243 14.42 2.15 1.11
CA THR A 243 14.00 3.37 1.82
C THR A 243 14.03 4.57 0.89
N GLY A 244 12.88 5.22 0.72
CA GLY A 244 12.71 6.35 -0.19
C GLY A 244 12.42 5.95 -1.65
N ALA A 245 12.31 4.65 -1.95
CA ALA A 245 12.00 4.12 -3.28
C ALA A 245 12.96 4.64 -4.38
N MET A 246 14.26 4.72 -4.04
CA MET A 246 15.27 5.33 -4.90
C MET A 246 15.82 4.35 -5.95
N ARG A 247 15.66 3.03 -5.74
CA ARG A 247 16.11 1.96 -6.64
C ARG A 247 14.95 1.52 -7.51
N CYS A 248 14.55 2.39 -8.44
CA CYS A 248 13.35 2.23 -9.25
C CYS A 248 13.33 0.92 -10.08
N GLU A 249 14.50 0.36 -10.40
CA GLU A 249 14.61 -0.90 -11.15
C GLU A 249 14.49 -2.14 -10.26
N GLU A 250 14.42 -1.97 -8.94
CA GLU A 250 14.36 -3.06 -7.99
C GLU A 250 12.94 -3.34 -7.52
N THR A 251 12.61 -4.62 -7.57
CA THR A 251 11.32 -5.14 -7.15
C THR A 251 11.55 -6.42 -6.37
N TYR A 252 10.62 -6.68 -5.46
CA TYR A 252 10.68 -7.77 -4.51
C TYR A 252 9.46 -8.65 -4.72
N PRO A 253 9.62 -9.98 -4.63
CA PRO A 253 8.49 -10.89 -4.75
C PRO A 253 7.55 -10.71 -3.56
N ALA A 254 6.26 -10.56 -3.85
CA ALA A 254 5.17 -10.81 -2.93
C ALA A 254 4.59 -12.18 -3.28
N TYR A 255 4.80 -13.14 -2.38
CA TYR A 255 4.44 -14.53 -2.58
C TYR A 255 2.97 -14.75 -2.25
N ARG A 256 2.22 -15.36 -3.17
CA ARG A 256 0.78 -15.59 -3.03
C ARG A 256 0.45 -17.04 -3.32
N THR A 257 -0.36 -17.64 -2.46
CA THR A 257 -0.89 -18.98 -2.68
C THR A 257 -2.18 -18.89 -3.49
N THR A 258 -2.12 -19.09 -4.82
CA THR A 258 -3.23 -18.76 -5.73
C THR A 258 -3.81 -19.96 -6.50
N ARG A 259 -3.05 -21.06 -6.67
CA ARG A 259 -3.47 -22.20 -7.50
C ARG A 259 -3.00 -23.53 -6.92
N THR A 260 -3.66 -24.60 -7.38
CA THR A 260 -3.14 -25.95 -7.16
C THR A 260 -2.05 -26.31 -8.17
N LEU A 261 -1.10 -27.15 -7.77
CA LEU A 261 -0.06 -27.74 -8.63
C LEU A 261 -0.67 -28.54 -9.79
N GLN A 262 -1.82 -29.19 -9.58
CA GLN A 262 -2.54 -29.89 -10.65
C GLN A 262 -3.02 -28.91 -11.72
N THR A 263 -3.59 -27.77 -11.31
CA THR A 263 -4.00 -26.72 -12.24
C THR A 263 -2.80 -26.19 -13.02
N LEU A 264 -1.68 -25.91 -12.35
CA LEU A 264 -0.48 -25.36 -13.01
C LEU A 264 0.14 -26.28 -14.04
N ARG A 265 0.26 -27.58 -13.75
CA ARG A 265 0.81 -28.57 -14.69
C ARG A 265 0.00 -28.70 -15.97
N ALA A 266 -1.27 -28.27 -15.95
CA ALA A 266 -2.15 -28.30 -17.09
C ALA A 266 -2.15 -26.99 -17.91
N LEU A 267 -1.51 -25.92 -17.41
CA LEU A 267 -1.50 -24.63 -18.10
C LEU A 267 -0.46 -24.62 -19.22
N SER A 268 -0.84 -24.01 -20.34
CA SER A 268 0.12 -23.52 -21.31
C SER A 268 1.01 -22.41 -20.71
N ARG A 269 2.14 -22.13 -21.36
CA ARG A 269 3.03 -21.03 -20.96
C ARG A 269 2.32 -19.68 -20.96
N GLU A 270 1.41 -19.47 -21.91
CA GLU A 270 0.60 -18.25 -22.04
C GLU A 270 -0.36 -18.09 -20.86
N GLU A 271 -1.05 -19.17 -20.49
CA GLU A 271 -1.97 -19.16 -19.33
C GLU A 271 -1.23 -18.97 -18.01
N ALA A 272 -0.01 -19.51 -17.87
CA ALA A 272 0.84 -19.29 -16.71
C ALA A 272 1.24 -17.80 -16.58
N VAL A 273 1.79 -17.20 -17.65
CA VAL A 273 2.14 -15.76 -17.68
C VAL A 273 0.91 -14.90 -17.42
N LYS A 274 -0.23 -15.21 -18.05
CA LYS A 274 -1.49 -14.49 -17.83
C LYS A 274 -1.93 -14.56 -16.37
N GLY A 275 -1.76 -15.70 -15.72
CA GLY A 275 -2.06 -15.89 -14.30
C GLY A 275 -1.25 -14.96 -13.40
N TYR A 276 0.07 -14.96 -13.56
CA TYR A 276 0.99 -14.13 -12.79
C TYR A 276 0.76 -12.63 -13.03
N LEU A 277 0.59 -12.22 -14.29
CA LEU A 277 0.26 -10.83 -14.61
C LEU A 277 -1.10 -10.42 -14.06
N THR A 278 -2.10 -11.30 -14.08
CA THR A 278 -3.39 -11.02 -13.45
C THR A 278 -3.24 -10.79 -11.95
N ALA A 279 -2.37 -11.56 -11.27
CA ALA A 279 -2.07 -11.34 -9.86
C ALA A 279 -1.38 -9.98 -9.64
N LEU A 280 -0.37 -9.64 -10.44
CA LEU A 280 0.32 -8.34 -10.37
C LEU A 280 -0.64 -7.16 -10.58
N LEU A 281 -1.47 -7.22 -11.63
CA LEU A 281 -2.37 -6.14 -12.03
C LEU A 281 -3.54 -5.92 -11.06
N LYS A 282 -3.85 -6.89 -10.19
CA LYS A 282 -4.76 -6.68 -9.05
C LYS A 282 -4.19 -5.66 -8.03
N GLY A 283 -2.89 -5.38 -8.09
CA GLY A 283 -2.19 -4.53 -7.13
C GLY A 283 -1.81 -5.28 -5.86
N VAL A 284 -1.31 -4.53 -4.88
CA VAL A 284 -0.93 -5.07 -3.57
C VAL A 284 -2.18 -5.35 -2.72
N THR A 285 -2.11 -6.39 -1.90
CA THR A 285 -3.12 -6.66 -0.85
C THR A 285 -2.88 -5.77 0.37
N ASP A 286 -3.85 -5.69 1.26
CA ASP A 286 -3.74 -4.98 2.55
C ASP A 286 -2.49 -5.43 3.35
N THR A 287 -2.23 -6.73 3.41
CA THR A 287 -1.08 -7.30 4.12
C THR A 287 0.24 -6.93 3.44
N GLU A 288 0.26 -6.85 2.11
CA GLU A 288 1.44 -6.44 1.35
C GLU A 288 1.70 -4.93 1.49
N ASP A 289 0.67 -4.08 1.49
CA ASP A 289 0.81 -2.63 1.75
C ASP A 289 1.35 -2.38 3.18
N GLU A 290 0.85 -3.13 4.16
CA GLU A 290 1.34 -3.09 5.54
C GLU A 290 2.81 -3.49 5.65
N ALA A 291 3.25 -4.46 4.84
CA ALA A 291 4.63 -4.88 4.67
C ALA A 291 5.43 -4.01 3.70
N GLY A 292 4.90 -2.84 3.33
CA GLY A 292 5.61 -1.80 2.61
C GLY A 292 5.61 -1.96 1.08
N TYR A 293 5.00 -3.00 0.54
CA TYR A 293 4.90 -3.19 -0.91
C TYR A 293 3.98 -2.14 -1.54
N PHE A 294 4.25 -1.75 -2.78
CA PHE A 294 3.38 -0.89 -3.57
C PHE A 294 3.54 -1.13 -5.07
N SER A 295 2.48 -0.86 -5.83
CA SER A 295 2.50 -0.94 -7.29
C SER A 295 2.70 0.44 -7.92
N SER A 296 3.54 0.49 -8.95
CA SER A 296 3.71 1.68 -9.80
C SER A 296 2.81 1.64 -11.03
N ILE A 297 2.16 0.50 -11.29
CA ILE A 297 1.34 0.23 -12.47
C ILE A 297 0.02 1.02 -12.36
N PRO A 298 -0.39 1.75 -13.41
CA PRO A 298 -1.68 2.45 -13.44
C PRO A 298 -2.87 1.50 -13.23
N LYS A 299 -3.96 2.03 -12.67
CA LYS A 299 -5.21 1.28 -12.55
C LYS A 299 -5.85 1.03 -13.92
N GLY A 300 -6.52 -0.11 -14.07
CA GLY A 300 -7.24 -0.47 -15.30
C GLY A 300 -6.37 -1.03 -16.42
N VAL A 301 -5.09 -1.32 -16.13
CA VAL A 301 -4.21 -2.08 -17.04
C VAL A 301 -4.71 -3.50 -17.18
N MET A 302 -4.75 -3.99 -18.42
CA MET A 302 -5.18 -5.34 -18.77
C MET A 302 -4.21 -5.95 -19.78
N VAL A 303 -3.98 -7.26 -19.65
CA VAL A 303 -3.26 -8.04 -20.67
C VAL A 303 -4.23 -8.38 -21.80
N GLU A 304 -3.87 -7.98 -23.02
CA GLU A 304 -4.65 -8.25 -24.24
C GLU A 304 -4.13 -9.48 -24.97
N ASN A 305 -2.82 -9.63 -25.07
CA ASN A 305 -2.19 -10.76 -25.77
C ASN A 305 -0.85 -11.17 -25.13
N ILE A 306 -0.49 -12.45 -25.24
CA ILE A 306 0.82 -12.99 -24.87
C ILE A 306 1.27 -13.87 -26.03
N ALA A 307 2.45 -13.61 -26.58
CA ALA A 307 3.01 -14.38 -27.67
C ALA A 307 4.45 -14.77 -27.36
N PHE A 308 4.75 -16.06 -27.44
CA PHE A 308 6.12 -16.55 -27.29
C PHE A 308 6.84 -16.59 -28.64
N ASP A 309 8.08 -16.13 -28.65
CA ASP A 309 9.01 -16.34 -29.75
C ASP A 309 10.11 -17.28 -29.26
N GLY A 310 9.94 -18.57 -29.56
CA GLY A 310 10.81 -19.63 -29.06
C GLY A 310 10.71 -19.86 -27.54
N SER A 311 11.82 -20.25 -26.92
CA SER A 311 11.85 -20.63 -25.50
C SER A 311 12.19 -19.49 -24.55
N SER A 312 12.94 -18.47 -24.98
CA SER A 312 13.47 -17.44 -24.07
C SER A 312 12.87 -16.04 -24.25
N LYS A 313 12.02 -15.84 -25.26
CA LYS A 313 11.41 -14.53 -25.55
C LYS A 313 9.90 -14.57 -25.46
N VAL A 314 9.32 -13.50 -24.90
CA VAL A 314 7.87 -13.33 -24.81
C VAL A 314 7.50 -11.87 -25.03
N ARG A 315 6.52 -11.64 -25.90
CA ARG A 315 5.84 -10.36 -26.07
C ARG A 315 4.55 -10.37 -25.25
N VAL A 316 4.35 -9.33 -24.45
CA VAL A 316 3.12 -9.11 -23.70
C VAL A 316 2.49 -7.80 -24.15
N THR A 317 1.32 -7.89 -24.76
CA THR A 317 0.53 -6.72 -25.19
C THR A 317 -0.47 -6.35 -24.12
N PHE A 318 -0.46 -5.08 -23.71
CA PHE A 318 -1.40 -4.48 -22.77
C PHE A 318 -2.29 -3.45 -23.45
N ASN A 319 -3.38 -3.09 -22.78
CA ASN A 319 -4.21 -1.96 -23.21
C ASN A 319 -3.52 -0.60 -22.97
N ASP A 320 -4.05 0.46 -23.60
CA ASP A 320 -3.52 1.83 -23.50
C ASP A 320 -3.41 2.37 -22.07
N ALA A 321 -4.12 1.76 -21.10
CA ALA A 321 -4.06 2.17 -19.71
C ALA A 321 -2.64 2.12 -19.12
N LEU A 322 -1.77 1.27 -19.67
CA LEU A 322 -0.41 1.09 -19.17
C LEU A 322 0.43 2.36 -19.26
N ASP A 323 0.16 3.20 -20.24
CA ASP A 323 0.96 4.41 -20.53
C ASP A 323 0.25 5.70 -20.08
N ARG A 324 -1.02 5.61 -19.65
CA ARG A 324 -1.81 6.78 -19.26
C ARG A 324 -1.30 7.39 -17.96
N GLY A 325 -0.83 8.64 -18.05
CA GLY A 325 -0.35 9.38 -16.89
C GLY A 325 0.92 8.78 -16.29
N VAL A 326 1.68 8.03 -17.09
CA VAL A 326 3.02 7.57 -16.77
C VAL A 326 4.01 8.59 -17.30
N GLY A 327 4.91 9.04 -16.42
CA GLY A 327 5.95 10.00 -16.75
C GLY A 327 7.00 9.98 -15.65
N GLY A 328 8.22 10.36 -16.01
CA GLY A 328 9.40 10.28 -15.15
C GLY A 328 10.07 8.91 -15.23
N SER A 329 11.36 8.94 -15.51
CA SER A 329 12.21 7.76 -15.71
C SER A 329 12.08 6.72 -14.59
N CYS A 330 12.04 7.17 -13.32
CA CYS A 330 11.89 6.26 -12.18
C CYS A 330 10.58 5.46 -12.23
N ARG A 331 9.44 6.13 -12.50
CA ARG A 331 8.15 5.45 -12.54
C ARG A 331 8.07 4.47 -13.71
N VAL A 332 8.60 4.87 -14.86
CA VAL A 332 8.74 4.02 -16.04
C VAL A 332 9.57 2.77 -15.73
N SER A 333 10.76 2.93 -15.17
CA SER A 333 11.63 1.82 -14.79
C SER A 333 10.97 0.89 -13.77
N ALA A 334 10.24 1.42 -12.79
CA ALA A 334 9.52 0.61 -11.80
C ALA A 334 8.40 -0.23 -12.43
N ILE A 335 7.59 0.35 -13.32
CA ILE A 335 6.54 -0.39 -14.03
C ILE A 335 7.15 -1.53 -14.86
N ARG A 336 8.22 -1.23 -15.61
CA ARG A 336 8.92 -2.24 -16.42
C ARG A 336 9.48 -3.36 -15.55
N SER A 337 10.17 -3.03 -14.46
CA SER A 337 10.73 -4.03 -13.54
C SER A 337 9.65 -4.95 -12.93
N GLN A 338 8.52 -4.36 -12.49
CA GLN A 338 7.39 -5.12 -11.93
C GLN A 338 6.84 -6.14 -12.94
N ILE A 339 6.64 -5.72 -14.19
CA ILE A 339 6.14 -6.60 -15.27
C ILE A 339 7.18 -7.66 -15.63
N VAL A 340 8.41 -7.27 -15.93
CA VAL A 340 9.46 -8.17 -16.42
C VAL A 340 9.77 -9.26 -15.39
N ASN A 341 9.99 -8.92 -14.13
CA ASN A 341 10.31 -9.92 -13.10
C ASN A 341 9.14 -10.85 -12.82
N THR A 342 7.90 -10.34 -12.88
CA THR A 342 6.71 -11.18 -12.75
C THR A 342 6.57 -12.18 -13.90
N VAL A 343 6.84 -11.76 -15.14
CA VAL A 343 6.79 -12.65 -16.32
C VAL A 343 7.90 -13.72 -16.23
N LYS A 344 9.11 -13.33 -15.83
CA LYS A 344 10.24 -14.26 -15.64
C LYS A 344 9.97 -15.29 -14.54
N ALA A 345 9.26 -14.92 -13.49
CA ALA A 345 8.88 -15.85 -12.42
C ALA A 345 7.75 -16.82 -12.81
N ALA A 346 7.02 -16.54 -13.88
CA ALA A 346 5.91 -17.38 -14.33
C ALA A 346 6.37 -18.61 -15.12
N VAL A 347 7.49 -18.49 -15.86
CA VAL A 347 8.01 -19.52 -16.75
C VAL A 347 9.53 -19.50 -16.72
N ASP A 348 10.14 -20.62 -16.33
CA ASP A 348 11.58 -20.78 -16.33
C ASP A 348 12.19 -20.62 -17.74
N GLY A 349 13.37 -19.98 -17.81
CA GLY A 349 14.12 -19.81 -19.06
C GLY A 349 13.75 -18.57 -19.89
N ILE A 350 12.82 -17.72 -19.43
CA ILE A 350 12.55 -16.43 -20.07
C ILE A 350 13.67 -15.43 -19.76
N GLU A 351 14.29 -14.91 -20.81
CA GLU A 351 15.39 -13.94 -20.74
C GLU A 351 14.94 -12.56 -21.20
N ASP A 352 14.11 -12.52 -22.24
CA ASP A 352 13.67 -11.30 -22.93
C ASP A 352 12.15 -11.14 -22.85
N VAL A 353 11.70 -10.00 -22.35
CA VAL A 353 10.29 -9.66 -22.16
C VAL A 353 10.01 -8.35 -22.87
N GLU A 354 9.27 -8.43 -23.96
CA GLU A 354 8.88 -7.27 -24.76
C GLU A 354 7.49 -6.78 -24.32
N ILE A 355 7.40 -5.53 -23.89
CA ILE A 355 6.14 -4.91 -23.43
C ILE A 355 5.57 -4.08 -24.58
N ALA A 356 4.32 -4.33 -24.94
CA ALA A 356 3.67 -3.70 -26.08
C ALA A 356 2.29 -3.10 -25.73
N ILE A 357 1.83 -2.14 -26.55
CA ILE A 357 0.45 -1.62 -26.55
C ILE A 357 -0.04 -1.60 -28.01
N GLY A 358 -1.01 -2.47 -28.33
CA GLY A 358 -1.29 -2.79 -29.73
C GLY A 358 -0.03 -3.28 -30.46
N ASP A 359 0.33 -2.61 -31.55
CA ASP A 359 1.55 -2.90 -32.33
C ASP A 359 2.77 -2.07 -31.87
N ARG A 360 2.60 -1.18 -30.88
CA ARG A 360 3.66 -0.30 -30.38
C ARG A 360 4.52 -1.01 -29.35
N VAL A 361 5.84 -0.86 -29.49
CA VAL A 361 6.85 -1.45 -28.60
C VAL A 361 7.87 -0.40 -28.19
N GLU A 362 8.51 0.23 -29.18
CA GLU A 362 9.65 1.13 -28.95
C GLU A 362 9.30 2.39 -28.17
N ASP A 363 8.08 2.92 -28.30
CA ASP A 363 7.65 4.13 -27.59
C ASP A 363 6.89 3.83 -26.28
N VAL A 364 6.65 2.55 -25.97
CA VAL A 364 5.90 2.14 -24.78
C VAL A 364 6.81 2.16 -23.55
N LEU A 365 6.41 2.92 -22.52
CA LEU A 365 7.17 3.04 -21.27
C LEU A 365 8.63 3.45 -21.54
N GLN A 366 8.81 4.55 -22.28
CA GLN A 366 10.11 5.17 -22.49
C GLN A 366 10.45 6.16 -21.35
N PRO A 367 11.70 6.20 -20.85
CA PRO A 367 12.13 7.11 -19.78
C PRO A 367 11.99 8.60 -20.08
#